data_AF-A0A349X1Z3-F1
#
_entry.id   AF-A0A349X1Z3-F1
#
_cell.length_a   1.000
_cell.length_b   1.000
_cell.length_c   1.000
_cell.angle_alpha   90.00
_cell.angle_beta   90.00
_cell.angle_gamma   90.00
#
_symmetry.space_group_name_H-M   'P 1'
#
loop_
_entity.id
_entity.type
_entity.pdbx_description
1 polymer ?
#
loop_
_entity_poly.entity_id
_entity_poly.type
_entity_poly.pdbx_seq_one_letter_code
_entity_poly.pdbx_strand_id
1 'polypeptide(L)'
;MQLLRFIILSIAIAALTACQTRTSEEAWPNDIPSRTYFKQAGIQHIGAESPNLQRKLNTYLLWIKRFYQGSIIYPLGWTEMSERLAMSMEQPDQQTEVRERMYELGRKISLVWAHDDPNRKITSANVAAWGSALRTAVDVNQQLSFIEAVERDVEDLLSGKLDSKVVRRDRYYPSEEFDDF
;
A
#
# COMPACT_ATOMS: atom_id res chain seq x y z
N MET A 1 3.36 57.40 -20.70
CA MET A 1 3.29 57.01 -19.26
C MET A 1 2.16 56.00 -18.97
N GLN A 2 0.98 56.09 -19.60
CA GLN A 2 -0.12 55.12 -19.42
C GLN A 2 0.19 53.73 -20.03
N LEU A 3 0.77 53.65 -21.23
CA LEU A 3 1.17 52.38 -21.87
C LEU A 3 2.16 51.54 -21.05
N LEU A 4 3.15 52.18 -20.40
CA LEU A 4 4.12 51.49 -19.54
C LEU A 4 3.44 50.90 -18.29
N ARG A 5 2.44 51.59 -17.74
CA ARG A 5 1.65 51.10 -16.59
C ARG A 5 0.81 49.87 -16.96
N PHE A 6 0.21 49.85 -18.14
CA PHE A 6 -0.54 48.70 -18.62
C PHE A 6 0.36 47.47 -18.84
N ILE A 7 1.56 47.66 -19.41
CA ILE A 7 2.51 46.55 -19.62
C ILE A 7 2.97 45.96 -18.28
N ILE A 8 3.29 46.80 -17.29
CA ILE A 8 3.69 46.34 -15.94
C ILE A 8 2.54 45.60 -15.25
N LEU A 9 1.30 46.08 -15.40
CA LEU A 9 0.12 45.42 -14.82
C LEU A 9 -0.13 44.05 -15.46
N SER A 10 0.02 43.92 -16.79
CA SER A 10 -0.14 42.66 -17.51
C SER A 10 0.92 41.62 -17.12
N ILE A 11 2.17 42.05 -16.94
CA ILE A 11 3.27 41.17 -16.49
C ILE A 11 3.03 40.72 -15.04
N ALA A 12 2.53 41.61 -14.17
CA ALA A 12 2.21 41.26 -12.79
C ALA A 12 1.05 40.25 -12.70
N ILE A 13 0.02 40.39 -13.53
CA ILE A 13 -1.12 39.44 -13.59
C ILE A 13 -0.66 38.08 -14.15
N ALA A 14 0.19 38.05 -15.19
CA ALA A 14 0.76 36.83 -15.74
C ALA A 14 1.69 36.10 -14.74
N ALA A 15 2.43 36.85 -13.91
CA ALA A 15 3.27 36.29 -12.85
C ALA A 15 2.44 35.67 -11.70
N LEU A 16 1.25 36.22 -11.41
CA LEU A 16 0.35 35.67 -10.38
C LEU A 16 -0.32 34.35 -10.84
N THR A 17 -0.55 34.16 -12.13
CA THR A 17 -1.07 32.88 -12.67
C THR A 17 -0.03 31.76 -12.73
N ALA A 18 1.27 32.07 -12.71
CA ALA A 18 2.34 31.06 -12.75
C ALA A 18 2.51 30.29 -11.43
N CYS A 19 1.93 30.79 -10.33
CA CYS A 19 2.03 30.17 -9.01
C CYS A 19 0.86 29.22 -8.66
N GLN A 20 -0.18 29.09 -9.49
CA GLN A 20 -1.36 28.26 -9.16
C GLN A 20 -1.37 26.84 -9.76
N THR A 21 -0.35 26.43 -10.50
CA THR A 21 -0.35 25.11 -11.19
C THR A 21 0.82 24.21 -10.84
N ARG A 22 1.41 24.36 -9.66
CA ARG A 22 2.18 23.29 -9.04
C ARG A 22 1.28 22.61 -8.01
N THR A 23 0.29 21.83 -8.49
CA THR A 23 -0.09 20.64 -7.72
C THR A 23 1.19 19.83 -7.66
N SER A 24 1.93 19.92 -6.55
CA SER A 24 3.05 19.02 -6.33
C SER A 24 2.45 17.63 -6.48
N GLU A 25 2.78 16.95 -7.57
CA GLU A 25 2.94 15.51 -7.52
C GLU A 25 3.90 15.29 -6.35
N GLU A 26 3.32 15.05 -5.18
CA GLU A 26 4.04 14.67 -3.99
C GLU A 26 4.98 13.54 -4.43
N ALA A 27 6.29 13.77 -4.31
CA ALA A 27 7.31 12.94 -4.94
C ALA A 27 6.98 11.46 -4.70
N TRP A 28 6.64 10.75 -5.79
CA TRP A 28 6.28 9.35 -5.66
C TRP A 28 7.55 8.56 -5.34
N PRO A 29 7.56 7.72 -4.30
CA PRO A 29 8.75 6.98 -3.92
C PRO A 29 9.19 6.02 -5.04
N ASN A 30 10.51 5.85 -5.21
CA ASN A 30 11.07 4.97 -6.25
C ASN A 30 11.15 3.50 -5.82
N ASP A 31 10.99 3.24 -4.52
CA ASP A 31 11.04 1.93 -3.88
C ASP A 31 9.67 1.24 -3.82
N ILE A 32 8.63 1.85 -4.39
CA ILE A 32 7.27 1.30 -4.44
C ILE A 32 6.80 1.21 -5.90
N PRO A 33 5.81 0.36 -6.23
CA PRO A 33 5.35 0.21 -7.62
C PRO A 33 4.89 1.56 -8.21
N SER A 34 4.97 1.67 -9.54
CA SER A 34 4.82 2.97 -10.21
C SER A 34 3.50 3.67 -9.88
N ARG A 35 3.55 5.00 -9.74
CA ARG A 35 2.35 5.81 -9.55
C ARG A 35 1.32 5.59 -10.64
N THR A 36 1.78 5.44 -11.89
CA THR A 36 0.92 5.22 -13.05
C THR A 36 0.11 3.94 -12.92
N TYR A 37 0.73 2.85 -12.47
CA TYR A 37 0.06 1.58 -12.20
C TYR A 37 -1.12 1.76 -11.23
N PHE A 38 -0.89 2.37 -10.07
CA PHE A 38 -1.96 2.61 -9.09
C PHE A 38 -2.99 3.63 -9.58
N LYS A 39 -2.55 4.68 -10.29
CA LYS A 39 -3.46 5.69 -10.84
C LYS A 39 -4.47 5.07 -11.80
N GLN A 40 -4.02 4.20 -12.69
CA GLN A 40 -4.87 3.49 -13.64
C GLN A 40 -5.88 2.58 -12.91
N ALA A 41 -5.40 1.76 -11.98
CA ALA A 41 -6.27 0.87 -11.20
C ALA A 41 -7.30 1.65 -10.36
N GLY A 42 -6.87 2.75 -9.75
CA GLY A 42 -7.74 3.62 -8.96
C GLY A 42 -8.84 4.28 -9.79
N ILE A 43 -8.52 4.78 -10.98
CA ILE A 43 -9.51 5.35 -11.91
C ILE A 43 -10.49 4.27 -12.38
N GLN A 44 -10.01 3.06 -12.68
CA GLN A 44 -10.87 1.94 -13.06
C GLN A 44 -11.86 1.57 -11.96
N HIS A 45 -11.42 1.52 -10.71
CA HIS A 45 -12.28 1.19 -9.57
C HIS A 45 -13.25 2.33 -9.20
N ILE A 46 -12.78 3.59 -9.16
CA ILE A 46 -13.59 4.75 -8.76
C ILE A 46 -14.61 5.13 -9.85
N GLY A 47 -14.28 4.88 -11.12
CA GLY A 47 -15.01 5.32 -12.31
C GLY A 47 -14.53 6.67 -12.82
N ALA A 48 -14.22 6.76 -14.13
CA ALA A 48 -13.69 7.98 -14.75
C ALA A 48 -14.64 9.19 -14.67
N GLU A 49 -15.94 8.94 -14.56
CA GLU A 49 -17.00 9.96 -14.47
C GLU A 49 -17.43 10.24 -13.02
N SER A 50 -16.76 9.63 -12.03
CA SER A 50 -17.13 9.75 -10.63
C SER A 50 -17.04 11.20 -10.15
N PRO A 51 -18.07 11.74 -9.49
CA PRO A 51 -17.97 13.04 -8.83
C PRO A 51 -16.80 13.05 -7.83
N ASN A 52 -16.01 14.12 -7.86
CA ASN A 52 -14.81 14.28 -7.04
C ASN A 52 -13.72 13.21 -7.30
N LEU A 53 -13.61 12.67 -8.52
CA LEU A 53 -12.59 11.68 -8.92
C LEU A 53 -11.20 12.04 -8.39
N GLN A 54 -10.73 13.27 -8.62
CA GLN A 54 -9.38 13.67 -8.21
C GLN A 54 -9.15 13.59 -6.70
N ARG A 55 -10.14 13.98 -5.88
CA ARG A 55 -10.05 13.88 -4.43
C ARG A 55 -10.01 12.43 -3.97
N LYS A 56 -10.88 11.58 -4.53
CA LYS A 56 -10.90 10.13 -4.22
C LYS A 56 -9.59 9.45 -4.63
N LEU A 57 -9.09 9.77 -5.82
CA LEU A 57 -7.84 9.25 -6.36
C LEU A 57 -6.63 9.68 -5.53
N ASN A 58 -6.55 10.95 -5.12
CA ASN A 58 -5.50 11.43 -4.24
C ASN A 58 -5.54 10.74 -2.86
N THR A 59 -6.73 10.49 -2.33
CA THR A 59 -6.92 9.75 -1.06
C THR A 59 -6.43 8.31 -1.21
N TYR A 60 -6.82 7.63 -2.28
CA TYR A 60 -6.36 6.28 -2.60
C TYR A 60 -4.82 6.22 -2.72
N LEU A 61 -4.22 7.11 -3.51
CA LEU A 61 -2.76 7.17 -3.70
C LEU A 61 -2.01 7.49 -2.39
N LEU A 62 -2.60 8.30 -1.50
CA LEU A 62 -2.05 8.55 -0.17
C LEU A 62 -2.03 7.26 0.67
N TRP A 63 -3.10 6.47 0.64
CA TRP A 63 -3.15 5.20 1.35
C TRP A 63 -2.18 4.17 0.78
N ILE A 64 -2.01 4.11 -0.55
CA ILE A 64 -0.96 3.29 -1.17
C ILE A 64 0.42 3.65 -0.61
N LYS A 65 0.78 4.94 -0.56
CA LYS A 65 2.07 5.35 0.03
C LYS A 65 2.20 4.93 1.49
N ARG A 66 1.15 5.12 2.30
CA ARG A 66 1.14 4.70 3.71
C ARG A 66 1.26 3.20 3.90
N PHE A 67 0.71 2.40 2.99
CA PHE A 67 0.89 0.95 3.00
C PHE A 67 2.38 0.58 2.88
N TYR A 68 3.06 1.16 1.89
CA TYR A 68 4.45 0.81 1.60
C TYR A 68 5.47 1.45 2.54
N GLN A 69 5.27 2.73 2.88
CA GLN A 69 6.23 3.51 3.66
C GLN A 69 5.90 3.58 5.16
N GLY A 70 4.72 3.09 5.56
CA GLY A 70 4.24 3.18 6.92
C GLY A 70 3.53 4.51 7.21
N SER A 71 3.22 4.70 8.49
CA SER A 71 2.52 5.85 9.03
C SER A 71 2.96 6.10 10.47
N ILE A 72 2.51 7.19 11.08
CA ILE A 72 2.79 7.50 12.49
C ILE A 72 2.36 6.35 13.42
N ILE A 73 1.24 5.68 13.10
CA ILE A 73 0.69 4.59 13.93
C ILE A 73 1.37 3.25 13.62
N TYR A 74 1.72 3.02 12.35
CA TYR A 74 2.39 1.80 11.87
C TYR A 74 3.69 2.21 11.17
N PRO A 75 4.78 2.46 11.92
CA PRO A 75 5.98 3.08 11.37
C PRO A 75 6.71 2.19 10.35
N LEU A 76 6.57 0.88 10.47
CA LEU A 76 7.13 -0.07 9.51
C LEU A 76 6.12 -0.30 8.39
N GLY A 77 6.43 0.21 7.19
CA GLY A 77 5.67 -0.05 5.98
C GLY A 77 6.00 -1.39 5.32
N TRP A 78 5.21 -1.76 4.32
CA TRP A 78 5.38 -3.00 3.57
C TRP A 78 6.78 -3.15 2.96
N THR A 79 7.37 -2.08 2.42
CA THR A 79 8.70 -2.13 1.80
C THR A 79 9.76 -2.57 2.82
N GLU A 80 9.77 -1.95 3.99
CA GLU A 80 10.75 -2.27 5.03
C GLU A 80 10.52 -3.67 5.62
N MET A 81 9.27 -4.06 5.86
CA MET A 81 8.94 -5.41 6.32
C MET A 81 9.38 -6.48 5.33
N SER A 82 9.17 -6.23 4.03
CA SER A 82 9.59 -7.13 2.95
C SER A 82 11.09 -7.29 2.90
N GLU A 83 11.84 -6.20 3.03
CA GLU A 83 13.30 -6.24 3.01
C GLU A 83 13.87 -6.95 4.25
N ARG A 84 13.31 -6.68 5.44
CA ARG A 84 13.69 -7.40 6.67
C ARG A 84 13.44 -8.91 6.54
N LEU A 85 12.32 -9.29 5.95
CA LEU A 85 11.99 -10.69 5.69
C LEU A 85 12.99 -11.33 4.72
N ALA A 86 13.31 -10.64 3.62
CA ALA A 86 14.30 -11.12 2.65
C ALA A 86 15.68 -11.26 3.30
N MET A 87 16.16 -10.26 4.03
CA MET A 87 17.46 -10.28 4.72
C MET A 87 17.55 -11.35 5.81
N SER A 88 16.43 -11.90 6.29
CA SER A 88 16.43 -13.03 7.23
C SER A 88 16.73 -14.38 6.57
N MET A 89 16.74 -14.46 5.24
CA MET A 89 17.12 -15.69 4.52
C MET A 89 18.63 -15.84 4.42
N GLU A 90 19.10 -17.07 4.61
CA GLU A 90 20.53 -17.41 4.54
C GLU A 90 21.08 -17.36 3.12
N GLN A 91 20.31 -17.88 2.15
CA GLN A 91 20.78 -18.03 0.77
C GLN A 91 20.37 -16.83 -0.10
N PRO A 92 21.29 -16.23 -0.90
CA PRO A 92 20.98 -15.10 -1.78
C PRO A 92 19.79 -15.34 -2.73
N ASP A 93 19.64 -16.57 -3.22
CA ASP A 93 18.54 -16.95 -4.10
C ASP A 93 17.19 -16.87 -3.37
N GLN A 94 17.13 -17.30 -2.10
CA GLN A 94 15.94 -17.18 -1.26
C GLN A 94 15.64 -15.71 -0.92
N GLN A 95 16.66 -14.89 -0.67
CA GLN A 95 16.44 -13.45 -0.47
C GLN A 95 15.79 -12.81 -1.71
N THR A 96 16.25 -13.20 -2.90
CA THR A 96 15.71 -12.72 -4.18
C THR A 96 14.27 -13.19 -4.37
N GLU A 97 14.00 -14.48 -4.15
CA GLU A 97 12.64 -15.04 -4.20
C GLU A 97 11.68 -14.31 -3.26
N VAL A 98 12.09 -14.11 -2.00
CA VAL A 98 11.27 -13.39 -1.00
C VAL A 98 10.97 -11.96 -1.45
N ARG A 99 11.95 -11.23 -2.00
CA ARG A 99 11.73 -9.86 -2.51
C ARG A 99 10.70 -9.84 -3.62
N GLU A 100 10.81 -10.74 -4.60
CA GLU A 100 9.90 -10.82 -5.74
C GLU A 100 8.47 -11.15 -5.29
N ARG A 101 8.32 -12.16 -4.43
CA ARG A 101 7.01 -12.59 -3.91
C ARG A 101 6.35 -11.50 -3.07
N MET A 102 7.12 -10.87 -2.18
CA MET A 102 6.62 -9.77 -1.35
C MET A 102 6.28 -8.52 -2.17
N TYR A 103 7.00 -8.25 -3.26
CA TYR A 103 6.67 -7.18 -4.19
C TYR A 103 5.30 -7.40 -4.85
N GLU A 104 5.08 -8.60 -5.40
CA GLU A 104 3.80 -8.96 -6.03
C GLU A 104 2.64 -9.02 -5.04
N LEU A 105 2.89 -9.58 -3.85
CA LEU A 105 1.90 -9.65 -2.78
C LEU A 105 1.48 -8.24 -2.31
N GLY A 106 2.45 -7.35 -2.11
CA GLY A 106 2.19 -5.96 -1.75
C GLY A 106 1.34 -5.24 -2.80
N ARG A 107 1.59 -5.50 -4.10
CA ARG A 107 0.78 -4.94 -5.19
C ARG A 107 -0.67 -5.39 -5.08
N LYS A 108 -0.91 -6.69 -4.93
CA LYS A 108 -2.28 -7.26 -4.83
C LYS A 108 -3.03 -6.73 -3.61
N ILE A 109 -2.37 -6.71 -2.44
CA ILE A 109 -2.98 -6.24 -1.19
C ILE A 109 -3.34 -4.76 -1.29
N SER A 110 -2.38 -3.92 -1.69
CA SER A 110 -2.55 -2.47 -1.69
C SER A 110 -3.61 -1.99 -2.68
N LEU A 111 -3.75 -2.66 -3.83
CA LEU A 111 -4.81 -2.39 -4.81
C LEU A 111 -6.21 -2.42 -4.19
N VAL A 112 -6.48 -3.35 -3.28
CA VAL A 112 -7.80 -3.50 -2.67
C VAL A 112 -7.90 -2.76 -1.35
N TRP A 113 -6.88 -2.87 -0.51
CA TRP A 113 -6.89 -2.31 0.84
C TRP A 113 -6.96 -0.78 0.86
N ALA A 114 -6.31 -0.10 -0.09
CA ALA A 114 -6.23 1.36 -0.12
C ALA A 114 -7.53 2.04 -0.57
N HIS A 115 -8.51 1.28 -1.07
CA HIS A 115 -9.83 1.81 -1.37
C HIS A 115 -10.63 2.06 -0.09
N ASP A 116 -11.23 3.25 -0.01
CA ASP A 116 -12.20 3.60 1.02
C ASP A 116 -13.57 3.00 0.68
N ASP A 117 -13.63 1.67 0.64
CA ASP A 117 -14.83 0.87 0.37
C ASP A 117 -15.14 0.00 1.61
N PRO A 118 -16.34 0.08 2.20
CA PRO A 118 -16.75 -0.76 3.32
C PRO A 118 -16.86 -2.26 2.96
N ASN A 119 -17.02 -2.60 1.68
CA ASN A 119 -17.15 -3.97 1.17
C ASN A 119 -15.84 -4.53 0.62
N ARG A 120 -14.71 -3.82 0.80
CA ARG A 120 -13.41 -4.29 0.32
C ARG A 120 -13.08 -5.68 0.88
N LYS A 121 -12.55 -6.55 0.02
CA LYS A 121 -12.21 -7.94 0.37
C LYS A 121 -11.03 -8.03 1.34
N ILE A 122 -10.12 -7.06 1.29
CA ILE A 122 -8.95 -6.97 2.17
C ILE A 122 -9.12 -5.78 3.11
N THR A 123 -9.28 -6.06 4.38
CA THR A 123 -9.53 -5.07 5.43
C THR A 123 -8.24 -4.68 6.15
N SER A 124 -8.30 -3.60 6.94
CA SER A 124 -7.16 -3.19 7.77
C SER A 124 -6.84 -4.22 8.86
N ALA A 125 -7.82 -5.01 9.30
CA ALA A 125 -7.61 -6.12 10.23
C ALA A 125 -6.76 -7.23 9.59
N ASN A 126 -6.94 -7.51 8.29
CA ASN A 126 -6.14 -8.49 7.57
C ASN A 126 -4.68 -8.04 7.44
N VAL A 127 -4.46 -6.79 7.03
CA VAL A 127 -3.11 -6.21 6.92
C VAL A 127 -2.41 -6.22 8.29
N ALA A 128 -3.11 -5.88 9.37
CA ALA A 128 -2.56 -5.96 10.73
C ALA A 128 -2.24 -7.40 11.16
N ALA A 129 -3.11 -8.36 10.84
CA ALA A 129 -2.90 -9.78 11.13
C ALA A 129 -1.65 -10.31 10.42
N TRP A 130 -1.50 -10.03 9.12
CA TRP A 130 -0.32 -10.43 8.34
C TRP A 130 0.94 -9.74 8.84
N GLY A 131 0.91 -8.44 9.11
CA GLY A 131 2.07 -7.72 9.67
C GLY A 131 2.51 -8.28 11.02
N SER A 132 1.55 -8.69 11.87
CA SER A 132 1.87 -9.33 13.14
C SER A 132 2.42 -10.74 12.98
N ALA A 133 1.81 -11.55 12.10
CA ALA A 133 2.23 -12.94 11.85
C ALA A 133 3.60 -13.01 11.17
N LEU A 134 3.93 -12.06 10.29
CA LEU A 134 5.23 -11.97 9.62
C LEU A 134 6.39 -11.87 10.60
N ARG A 135 6.23 -11.14 11.72
CA ARG A 135 7.25 -11.08 12.77
C ARG A 135 7.48 -12.45 13.40
N THR A 136 6.41 -13.17 13.75
CA THR A 136 6.51 -14.53 14.28
C THR A 136 7.13 -15.49 13.26
N ALA A 137 6.81 -15.35 11.97
CA ALA A 137 7.38 -16.17 10.90
C ALA A 137 8.92 -16.05 10.84
N VAL A 138 9.46 -14.85 11.06
CA VAL A 138 10.90 -14.63 11.18
C VAL A 138 11.45 -15.34 12.41
N ASP A 139 10.81 -15.18 13.58
CA ASP A 139 11.29 -15.75 14.84
C ASP A 139 11.37 -17.29 14.82
N VAL A 140 10.47 -17.96 14.08
CA VAL A 140 10.39 -19.42 14.00
C VAL A 140 10.92 -20.02 12.69
N ASN A 141 11.61 -19.24 11.87
CA ASN A 141 12.17 -19.66 10.58
C ASN A 141 11.15 -20.28 9.59
N GLN A 142 9.97 -19.67 9.48
CA GLN A 142 8.87 -20.10 8.61
C GLN A 142 8.46 -19.04 7.57
N GLN A 143 9.39 -18.18 7.16
CA GLN A 143 9.13 -17.05 6.28
C GLN A 143 8.51 -17.48 4.95
N LEU A 144 9.07 -18.48 4.26
CA LEU A 144 8.57 -18.94 2.95
C LEU A 144 7.18 -19.58 3.04
N SER A 145 6.97 -20.47 4.01
CA SER A 145 5.65 -21.11 4.21
C SER A 145 4.59 -20.10 4.64
N PHE A 146 4.98 -19.07 5.41
CA PHE A 146 4.11 -17.95 5.74
C PHE A 146 3.73 -17.13 4.49
N ILE A 147 4.69 -16.77 3.63
CA ILE A 147 4.41 -16.06 2.37
C ILE A 147 3.41 -16.87 1.53
N GLU A 148 3.62 -18.18 1.35
CA GLU A 148 2.69 -19.05 0.62
C GLU A 148 1.28 -19.04 1.21
N ALA A 149 1.16 -19.04 2.54
CA ALA A 149 -0.14 -18.99 3.21
C ALA A 149 -0.85 -17.65 2.96
N VAL A 150 -0.12 -16.52 3.02
CA VAL A 150 -0.69 -15.20 2.76
C VAL A 150 -1.06 -15.04 1.29
N GLU A 151 -0.25 -15.54 0.35
CA GLU A 151 -0.57 -15.55 -1.09
C GLU A 151 -1.88 -16.30 -1.37
N ARG A 152 -2.07 -17.48 -0.77
CA ARG A 152 -3.32 -18.25 -0.87
C ARG A 152 -4.49 -17.49 -0.27
N ASP A 153 -4.35 -16.96 0.93
CA ASP A 153 -5.42 -16.21 1.58
C ASP A 153 -5.78 -14.94 0.79
N VAL A 154 -4.82 -14.24 0.19
CA VAL A 154 -5.10 -13.11 -0.71
C VAL A 154 -5.91 -13.56 -1.92
N GLU A 155 -5.53 -14.64 -2.59
CA GLU A 155 -6.29 -15.17 -3.74
C GLU A 155 -7.72 -15.59 -3.33
N ASP A 156 -7.86 -16.27 -2.20
CA ASP A 156 -9.16 -16.73 -1.71
C ASP A 156 -10.05 -15.56 -1.24
N LEU A 157 -9.48 -14.49 -0.67
CA LEU A 157 -10.23 -13.26 -0.36
C LEU A 157 -10.71 -12.56 -1.64
N LEU A 158 -9.84 -12.43 -2.64
CA LEU A 158 -10.16 -11.76 -3.90
C LEU A 158 -11.20 -12.54 -4.71
N SER A 159 -11.14 -13.87 -4.69
CA SER A 159 -12.13 -14.75 -5.32
C SER A 159 -13.39 -14.98 -4.49
N GLY A 160 -13.43 -14.50 -3.23
CA GLY A 160 -14.57 -14.63 -2.33
C GLY A 160 -14.75 -16.01 -1.70
N LYS A 161 -13.72 -16.86 -1.76
CA LYS A 161 -13.67 -18.18 -1.10
C LYS A 161 -13.37 -18.09 0.40
N LEU A 162 -12.74 -16.99 0.83
CA LEU A 162 -12.38 -16.74 2.22
C LEU A 162 -13.14 -15.52 2.77
N ASP A 163 -13.71 -15.65 3.96
CA ASP A 163 -14.25 -14.49 4.70
C ASP A 163 -13.08 -13.71 5.31
N SER A 164 -13.06 -12.38 5.15
CA SER A 164 -12.00 -11.54 5.72
C SER A 164 -11.88 -11.66 7.24
N LYS A 165 -12.95 -12.04 7.96
CA LYS A 165 -12.94 -12.19 9.42
C LYS A 165 -12.14 -13.39 9.91
N VAL A 166 -11.90 -14.41 9.07
CA VAL A 166 -11.12 -15.59 9.49
C VAL A 166 -9.61 -15.38 9.40
N VAL A 167 -9.17 -14.35 8.67
CA VAL A 167 -7.75 -13.98 8.56
C VAL A 167 -7.35 -13.19 9.81
N ARG A 168 -6.82 -13.94 10.78
CA ARG A 168 -6.30 -13.45 12.08
C ARG A 168 -4.88 -14.00 12.29
N ARG A 169 -4.10 -13.40 13.20
CA ARG A 169 -2.70 -13.82 13.47
C ARG A 169 -2.62 -15.29 13.87
N ASP A 170 -3.56 -15.71 14.69
CA ASP A 170 -3.78 -17.02 15.29
C ASP A 170 -4.08 -18.12 14.24
N ARG A 171 -4.51 -17.76 13.02
CA ARG A 171 -4.63 -18.69 11.89
C ARG A 171 -3.27 -19.20 11.39
N TYR A 172 -2.22 -18.38 11.52
CA TYR A 172 -0.86 -18.71 11.09
C TYR A 172 -0.03 -19.24 12.24
N TYR A 173 -0.18 -18.62 13.41
CA TYR A 173 0.58 -18.93 14.62
C TYR A 173 -0.38 -18.94 15.81
N PRO A 174 -1.02 -20.08 16.09
CA PRO A 174 -1.86 -20.24 17.27
C PRO A 174 -1.08 -19.88 18.52
N SER A 175 -1.70 -19.14 19.44
CA SER A 175 -1.15 -19.03 20.79
C SER A 175 -1.18 -20.44 21.41
N GLU A 176 -0.11 -20.84 22.10
CA GLU A 176 -0.20 -22.02 22.96
C GLU A 176 -1.32 -21.74 23.98
N GLU A 177 -2.40 -22.53 23.95
CA GLU A 177 -3.31 -22.62 25.08
C GLU A 177 -2.46 -23.17 26.22
N PHE A 178 -2.11 -22.31 27.18
CA PHE A 178 -1.72 -22.81 28.49
C PHE A 178 -2.97 -23.50 29.04
N ASP A 179 -3.01 -24.83 28.92
CA ASP A 179 -3.89 -25.63 29.77
C ASP A 179 -3.55 -25.21 31.21
N ASP A 180 -4.51 -24.55 31.87
CA ASP A 180 -4.43 -24.19 33.28
C ASP A 180 -4.11 -25.48 34.08
N PHE A 181 -2.87 -25.58 34.55
CA PHE A 181 -2.44 -26.59 35.52
C PHE A 181 -2.92 -26.24 36.92
#